data_AF-A0A922L9L3-F1
#
_entry.id   AF-A0A922L9L3-F1
#
_cell.length_a   1.000
_cell.length_b   1.000
_cell.length_c   1.000
_cell.angle_alpha   90.00
_cell.angle_beta   90.00
_cell.angle_gamma   90.00
#
_symmetry.space_group_name_H-M   'P 1'
#
loop_
_entity.id
_entity.type
_entity.pdbx_description
1 polymer ?
#
loop_
_entity_poly.entity_id
_entity_poly.type
_entity_poly.pdbx_seq_one_letter_code
_entity_poly.pdbx_strand_id
1 'polypeptide(L)'
;MSSNDQQYIKDEREIDQYRKHWEIEDHWQMRKSFMLAHYDHIVKDRLLCYAQLYVNIKVLQNEYDQALMNEIKALASKIPLANLKSRH
;
A
#
# COMPACT_ATOMS: atom_id res chain seq x y z
N MET A 1 -14.71 27.67 0.54
CA MET A 1 -13.87 27.09 1.61
C MET A 1 -14.28 25.64 1.76
N SER A 2 -13.30 24.75 1.61
CA SER A 2 -13.23 23.32 1.97
C SER A 2 -14.45 22.41 1.81
N SER A 3 -14.47 21.68 0.70
CA SER A 3 -14.97 20.30 0.68
C SER A 3 -13.84 19.41 0.17
N ASN A 4 -12.76 19.33 0.94
CA ASN A 4 -11.79 18.26 0.74
C ASN A 4 -12.38 17.06 1.47
N ASP A 5 -13.36 16.41 0.85
CA ASP A 5 -13.88 15.12 1.29
C ASP A 5 -12.74 14.13 1.14
N GLN A 6 -11.88 14.09 2.16
CA GLN A 6 -10.81 13.13 2.27
C GLN A 6 -11.46 11.77 2.42
N GLN A 7 -11.71 11.13 1.28
CA GLN A 7 -12.35 9.83 1.23
C GLN A 7 -11.32 8.80 1.69
N TYR A 8 -11.53 8.20 2.85
CA TYR A 8 -10.78 7.06 3.34
C TYR A 8 -11.42 5.77 2.86
N ILE A 9 -10.63 4.71 2.74
CA ILE A 9 -11.16 3.36 2.57
C ILE A 9 -11.87 2.97 3.87
N LYS A 10 -13.07 2.39 3.77
CA LYS A 10 -13.91 2.10 4.93
C LYS A 10 -13.53 0.82 5.66
N ASP A 11 -13.22 -0.23 4.92
CA ASP A 11 -12.90 -1.54 5.45
C ASP A 11 -12.08 -2.41 4.48
N GLU A 12 -11.65 -3.58 4.94
CA GLU A 12 -10.91 -4.56 4.13
C GLU A 12 -11.67 -5.01 2.87
N ARG A 13 -13.01 -5.04 2.89
CA ARG A 13 -13.81 -5.48 1.73
C ARG A 13 -13.78 -4.44 0.62
N GLU A 14 -13.64 -3.16 0.97
CA GLU A 14 -13.36 -2.11 -0.01
C GLU A 14 -11.95 -2.27 -0.59
N ILE A 15 -10.97 -2.70 0.21
CA ILE A 15 -9.61 -2.99 -0.30
C ILE A 15 -9.66 -4.07 -1.37
N ASP A 16 -10.37 -5.17 -1.12
CA ASP A 16 -10.47 -6.31 -2.05
C ASP A 16 -11.04 -5.94 -3.43
N GLN A 17 -11.85 -4.89 -3.51
CA GLN A 17 -12.39 -4.38 -4.78
C GLN A 17 -11.30 -3.75 -5.68
N TYR A 18 -10.15 -3.38 -5.12
CA TYR A 18 -9.04 -2.83 -5.90
C TYR A 18 -8.13 -3.90 -6.50
N ARG A 19 -8.38 -5.20 -6.24
CA ARG A 19 -7.63 -6.28 -6.87
C ARG A 19 -7.85 -6.26 -8.37
N LYS A 20 -6.77 -6.30 -9.16
CA LYS A 20 -6.88 -6.41 -10.62
C LYS A 20 -6.93 -7.89 -10.99
N HIS A 21 -7.77 -8.26 -11.96
CA HIS A 21 -7.93 -9.66 -12.37
C HIS A 21 -6.67 -10.25 -13.03
N TRP A 22 -5.78 -9.39 -13.54
CA TRP A 22 -4.48 -9.76 -14.13
C TRP A 22 -3.31 -9.63 -13.14
N GLU A 23 -3.56 -9.32 -11.88
CA GLU A 23 -2.52 -9.16 -10.87
C GLU A 23 -2.04 -10.53 -10.38
N ILE A 24 -0.72 -10.70 -10.34
CA ILE A 24 -0.08 -11.88 -9.75
C ILE A 24 -0.42 -11.91 -8.26
N GLU A 25 -0.78 -13.08 -7.73
CA GLU A 25 -1.25 -13.23 -6.34
C GLU A 25 -0.28 -12.63 -5.32
N ASP A 26 1.02 -12.91 -5.44
CA ASP A 26 2.04 -12.37 -4.52
C ASP A 26 2.11 -10.84 -4.54
N HIS A 27 1.96 -10.23 -5.72
CA HIS A 27 1.95 -8.77 -5.87
C HIS A 27 0.69 -8.17 -5.25
N TRP A 28 -0.45 -8.83 -5.46
CA TRP A 28 -1.71 -8.43 -4.86
C TRP A 28 -1.64 -8.51 -3.34
N GLN A 29 -1.17 -9.63 -2.78
CA GLN A 29 -1.02 -9.80 -1.33
C GLN A 29 -0.10 -8.74 -0.71
N MET A 30 1.00 -8.41 -1.41
CA MET A 30 1.90 -7.33 -1.00
C MET A 30 1.21 -5.96 -1.02
N ARG A 31 0.44 -5.65 -2.08
CA ARG A 31 -0.33 -4.40 -2.19
C ARG A 31 -1.41 -4.32 -1.11
N LYS A 32 -2.17 -5.40 -0.91
CA LYS A 32 -3.24 -5.52 0.08
C LYS A 32 -2.70 -5.32 1.49
N SER A 33 -1.56 -5.91 1.81
CA SER A 33 -0.91 -5.77 3.12
C SER A 33 -0.54 -4.30 3.42
N PHE A 34 -0.04 -3.58 2.41
CA PHE A 34 0.24 -2.15 2.54
C PHE A 34 -1.04 -1.34 2.75
N MET A 35 -2.10 -1.64 1.99
CA MET A 35 -3.39 -0.95 2.14
C MET A 35 -4.00 -1.19 3.52
N LEU A 36 -4.00 -2.44 4.01
CA LEU A 36 -4.50 -2.81 5.34
C LEU A 36 -3.75 -2.14 6.49
N ALA A 37 -2.45 -1.88 6.32
CA ALA A 37 -1.66 -1.21 7.35
C ALA A 37 -1.93 0.30 7.45
N HIS A 38 -2.54 0.90 6.42
CA HIS A 38 -2.58 2.36 6.27
C HIS A 38 -3.93 2.97 5.89
N TYR A 39 -4.99 2.16 5.72
CA TYR A 39 -6.29 2.63 5.23
C TYR A 39 -7.04 3.57 6.17
N ASP A 40 -6.74 3.51 7.47
CA ASP A 40 -7.35 4.30 8.53
C ASP A 40 -6.77 5.72 8.65
N HIS A 41 -5.57 5.96 8.12
CA HIS A 41 -4.87 7.25 8.27
C HIS A 41 -4.38 7.87 6.95
N ILE A 42 -4.46 7.15 5.82
CA ILE A 42 -4.14 7.67 4.49
C ILE A 42 -5.41 7.73 3.64
N VAL A 43 -5.65 8.90 3.04
CA VAL A 43 -6.75 9.09 2.10
C VAL A 43 -6.64 8.11 0.93
N LYS A 44 -7.77 7.57 0.50
CA LYS A 44 -7.91 6.49 -0.49
C LYS A 44 -7.02 6.66 -1.71
N ASP A 45 -7.11 7.80 -2.40
CA ASP A 45 -6.38 8.00 -3.66
C ASP A 45 -4.86 7.98 -3.44
N ARG A 46 -4.40 8.54 -2.32
CA ARG A 46 -2.99 8.53 -1.92
C ARG A 46 -2.55 7.13 -1.51
N LEU A 47 -3.39 6.40 -0.79
CA LEU A 47 -3.12 5.03 -0.36
C LEU A 47 -2.96 4.09 -1.56
N LEU A 48 -3.87 4.17 -2.53
CA LEU A 48 -3.79 3.37 -3.75
C LEU A 48 -2.50 3.66 -4.54
N CYS A 49 -2.12 4.93 -4.62
CA CYS A 49 -0.88 5.35 -5.26
C CYS A 49 0.34 4.76 -4.54
N TYR A 50 0.42 4.92 -3.22
CA TYR A 50 1.55 4.42 -2.42
C TYR A 50 1.64 2.90 -2.41
N ALA A 51 0.52 2.19 -2.35
CA ALA A 51 0.51 0.73 -2.40
C ALA A 51 1.04 0.21 -3.74
N GLN A 52 0.65 0.84 -4.86
CA GLN A 52 1.16 0.47 -6.17
C GLN A 52 2.66 0.77 -6.30
N LEU A 53 3.11 1.92 -5.78
CA LEU A 53 4.51 2.31 -5.80
C LEU A 53 5.38 1.38 -4.96
N TYR A 54 4.89 0.95 -3.79
CA TYR A 54 5.55 -0.02 -2.92
C TYR A 54 5.82 -1.34 -3.64
N VAL A 55 4.80 -1.91 -4.29
CA VAL A 55 4.94 -3.13 -5.10
C VAL A 55 5.92 -2.90 -6.24
N ASN A 56 5.83 -1.78 -6.96
CA ASN A 56 6.74 -1.47 -8.05
C ASN A 56 8.21 -1.41 -7.61
N ILE A 57 8.51 -0.75 -6.48
CA ILE A 57 9.87 -0.67 -5.92
C ILE A 57 10.37 -2.06 -5.49
N LYS A 58 9.52 -2.85 -4.83
CA LYS A 58 9.91 -4.17 -4.28
C LYS A 58 10.06 -5.25 -5.34
N VAL A 59 9.23 -5.22 -6.38
CA VAL A 59 9.19 -6.25 -7.43
C VAL A 59 10.11 -5.92 -8.59
N LEU A 60 10.14 -4.66 -9.05
CA LEU A 60 10.86 -4.30 -10.28
C LEU A 60 12.33 -3.96 -10.06
N GLN A 61 12.81 -3.90 -8.79
CA GLN A 61 14.17 -3.44 -8.43
C GLN A 61 14.59 -2.12 -9.12
N ASN A 62 13.64 -1.32 -9.58
CA ASN A 62 13.92 -0.02 -10.18
C ASN A 62 14.27 0.95 -9.05
N GLU A 63 15.45 1.57 -9.15
CA GLU A 63 15.81 2.71 -8.34
C GLU A 63 14.97 3.90 -8.79
N TYR A 64 14.05 4.32 -7.92
CA TYR A 64 13.38 5.61 -8.05
C TYR A 64 14.17 6.68 -7.29
N ASP A 65 13.82 7.94 -7.55
CA ASP A 65 14.48 9.11 -6.96
C ASP A 65 14.67 8.98 -5.43
N GLN A 66 15.84 9.39 -4.92
CA GLN A 66 16.25 9.09 -3.53
C GLN A 66 15.27 9.60 -2.47
N ALA A 67 14.62 10.74 -2.72
CA ALA A 67 13.62 11.30 -1.82
C ALA A 67 12.41 10.37 -1.65
N LEU A 68 11.93 9.77 -2.75
CA LEU A 68 10.80 8.85 -2.76
C LEU A 68 11.16 7.51 -2.09
N MET A 69 12.38 7.04 -2.33
CA MET A 69 12.92 5.83 -1.69
C MET A 69 13.02 5.99 -0.17
N ASN A 70 13.38 7.17 0.33
CA ASN A 70 13.45 7.45 1.77
C ASN A 70 12.07 7.55 2.42
N GLU A 71 11.10 8.17 1.75
CA GLU A 71 9.72 8.26 2.25
C GLU A 71 9.08 6.86 2.36
N ILE A 72 9.26 6.03 1.35
CA ILE A 72 8.73 4.65 1.37
C ILE A 72 9.42 3.77 2.40
N LYS A 73 10.74 3.92 2.62
CA LYS A 73 11.44 3.21 3.70
C LYS A 73 10.93 3.62 5.09
N ALA A 74 10.65 4.91 5.30
CA ALA A 74 10.14 5.42 6.56
C ALA A 74 8.70 4.97 6.87
N LEU A 75 7.88 4.73 5.84
CA LEU A 75 6.55 4.16 5.99
C LEU A 75 6.62 2.64 6.23
N ALA A 76 7.46 1.94 5.47
CA ALA A 76 7.62 0.49 5.60
C ALA A 76 8.17 0.05 6.97
N SER A 77 8.99 0.86 7.63
CA SER A 77 9.52 0.57 8.97
C SER A 77 8.46 0.59 10.08
N LYS A 78 7.28 1.12 9.79
CA LYS A 78 6.14 1.17 10.72
C LYS A 78 5.18 -0.01 10.56
N ILE A 79 5.44 -0.91 9.62
CA ILE A 79 4.65 -2.14 9.45
C ILE A 79 4.99 -3.09 10.61
N PRO A 80 4.01 -3.45 11.47
CA PRO A 80 4.26 -4.34 12.59
C PRO A 80 4.70 -5.72 12.09
N LEU A 81 5.77 -6.27 12.71
CA LEU A 81 6.33 -7.59 12.40
C LEU A 81 5.32 -8.75 12.49
N ALA A 82 4.19 -8.54 13.17
CA ALA A 82 3.08 -9.50 13.22
C ALA A 82 2.49 -9.80 11.83
N ASN A 83 2.53 -8.83 10.90
CA ASN A 83 1.97 -8.96 9.55
C ASN A 83 2.93 -9.65 8.56
N LEU A 84 4.18 -9.93 8.98
CA LEU A 84 5.21 -10.58 8.16
C LEU A 84 5.35 -12.08 8.45
N LYS A 85 4.59 -12.63 9.41
CA LYS A 85 4.63 -14.06 9.74
C LYS A 85 3.52 -14.83 9.03
N SER A 86 3.85 -15.36 7.87
CA SER A 86 3.31 -16.63 7.40
C SER A 86 4.41 -17.39 6.66
N ARG A 87 5.19 -18.13 7.45
CA ARG A 87 5.95 -19.31 7.01
C ARG A 87 5.63 -20.42 8.01
N HIS A 88 4.75 -21.32 7.61
CA HIS A 88 4.87 -22.75 7.87
C HIS A 88 4.20 -23.49 6.72
#